data_AF-A0A7X9B5J6-F1
#
_entry.id   AF-A0A7X9B5J6-F1
#
_cell.length_a   1.000
_cell.length_b   1.000
_cell.length_c   1.000
_cell.angle_alpha   90.00
_cell.angle_beta   90.00
_cell.angle_gamma   90.00
#
_symmetry.space_group_name_H-M   'P 1'
#
loop_
_entity.id
_entity.type
_entity.pdbx_description
1 polymer ?
#
loop_
_entity_poly.entity_id
_entity_poly.type
_entity_poly.pdbx_seq_one_letter_code
_entity_poly.pdbx_strand_id
1 'polypeptide(L)' 'MATSTFRNKNKVRPKKSPAAKRQRIKVQKKRLVALGVPQDQVEKLQSNELRALLRHPKRITKALETQA' A
#
# COMPACT_ATOMS: atom_id res chain seq x y z
N MET A 1 14.19 -2.85 37.32
CA MET A 1 12.74 -3.12 37.21
C MET A 1 12.22 -2.59 35.88
N ALA A 2 11.49 -3.38 35.09
CA ALA A 2 10.90 -2.89 33.84
C ALA A 2 9.85 -1.81 34.15
N THR A 3 10.08 -0.59 33.68
CA THR A 3 9.20 0.56 33.85
C THR A 3 7.83 0.28 33.21
N SER A 4 6.75 0.85 33.77
CA SER A 4 5.36 0.43 33.50
C SER A 4 4.93 0.46 32.02
N THR A 5 5.69 1.14 31.16
CA THR A 5 5.49 1.21 29.70
C THR A 5 5.66 -0.12 29.00
N PHE A 6 6.56 -1.00 29.48
CA PHE A 6 6.81 -2.32 28.86
C PHE A 6 5.63 -3.28 29.04
N ARG A 7 4.85 -3.12 30.13
CA ARG A 7 3.66 -3.94 30.39
C ARG A 7 2.46 -3.55 29.52
N ASN A 8 2.42 -2.30 29.03
CA ASN A 8 1.32 -1.84 28.20
C ASN A 8 1.50 -2.28 26.74
N LYS A 9 0.87 -3.41 26.39
CA LYS A 9 0.90 -4.01 25.04
C LYS A 9 0.51 -3.04 23.92
N ASN A 10 -0.29 -2.00 24.18
CA ASN A 10 -0.67 -1.00 23.17
C ASN A 10 0.51 -0.10 22.74
N LYS A 11 1.45 0.14 23.66
CA LYS A 11 2.64 1.00 23.45
C LYS A 11 3.82 0.24 22.84
N VAL A 12 3.94 -1.07 23.12
CA VAL A 12 5.05 -1.92 22.64
C VAL A 12 4.72 -2.76 21.41
N ARG A 13 3.45 -2.79 20.95
CA ARG A 13 3.08 -3.56 19.75
C ARG A 13 3.87 -3.08 18.54
N PRO A 14 4.57 -3.97 17.81
CA PRO A 14 5.30 -3.59 16.60
C PRO A 14 4.37 -2.95 15.55
N LYS A 15 4.70 -1.74 15.14
CA LYS A 15 4.02 -1.01 14.07
C LYS A 15 5.07 -0.59 13.05
N LYS A 16 4.69 -0.53 11.77
CA LYS A 16 5.58 0.02 10.74
C LYS A 16 5.89 1.48 11.04
N SER A 17 7.16 1.86 10.94
CA SER A 17 7.58 3.25 11.03
C SER A 17 6.92 4.10 9.92
N PRO A 18 6.77 5.41 10.11
CA PRO A 18 6.24 6.30 9.06
C PRO A 18 7.04 6.22 7.76
N ALA A 19 8.36 6.08 7.84
CA ALA A 19 9.23 5.88 6.67
C ALA A 19 8.91 4.58 5.93
N ALA A 20 8.79 3.46 6.65
CA ALA A 20 8.43 2.18 6.04
C ALA A 20 7.02 2.19 5.41
N LYS A 21 6.08 2.94 6.00
CA LYS A 21 4.74 3.16 5.41
C LYS A 21 4.84 3.93 4.08
N ARG A 22 5.64 5.00 4.02
CA ARG A 22 5.87 5.80 2.80
C ARG A 22 6.56 5.00 1.70
N GLN A 23 7.61 4.24 2.05
CA GLN A 23 8.29 3.35 1.12
C GLN A 23 7.34 2.31 0.52
N ARG A 24 6.46 1.70 1.34
CA ARG A 24 5.45 0.76 0.84
C ARG A 24 4.55 1.41 -0.21
N ILE A 25 4.06 2.63 0.02
CA ILE A 25 3.19 3.33 -0.93
C ILE A 25 3.94 3.60 -2.24
N LYS A 26 5.21 4.06 -2.17
CA LYS A 26 6.03 4.28 -3.36
C LYS A 26 6.21 3.01 -4.20
N VAL A 27 6.48 1.87 -3.55
CA VAL A 27 6.59 0.57 -4.22
C VAL A 27 5.26 0.15 -4.84
N GLN A 28 4.13 0.38 -4.15
CA GLN A 28 2.80 0.04 -4.66
C GLN A 28 2.43 0.87 -5.89
N LYS A 29 2.72 2.17 -5.90
CA LYS A 29 2.54 3.02 -7.08
C LYS A 29 3.33 2.48 -8.27
N LYS A 30 4.62 2.19 -8.08
CA LYS A 30 5.47 1.58 -9.13
C LYS A 30 4.91 0.27 -9.68
N ARG A 31 4.33 -0.58 -8.81
CA ARG A 31 3.72 -1.84 -9.23
C ARG A 31 2.47 -1.65 -10.08
N LEU A 32 1.62 -0.67 -9.76
CA LEU A 32 0.43 -0.38 -10.58
C LEU A 32 0.81 0.16 -11.95
N VAL A 33 1.83 1.01 -12.02
CA VAL A 33 2.37 1.52 -13.28
C VAL A 33 2.93 0.37 -14.13
N ALA A 34 3.67 -0.55 -13.52
CA ALA A 34 4.17 -1.75 -14.19
C ALA A 34 3.06 -2.68 -14.69
N LEU A 35 1.85 -2.60 -14.13
CA LEU A 35 0.67 -3.34 -14.59
C LEU A 35 -0.10 -2.60 -15.70
N GLY A 36 0.33 -1.40 -16.10
CA GLY A 36 -0.29 -0.63 -17.19
C GLY A 36 -1.25 0.47 -16.75
N VAL A 37 -1.39 0.75 -15.44
CA VAL A 37 -2.22 1.87 -14.98
C VAL A 37 -1.47 3.19 -15.21
N PRO A 38 -2.08 4.21 -15.83
CA PRO A 38 -1.42 5.49 -16.09
C PRO A 38 -1.00 6.20 -14.80
N GLN A 39 0.15 6.86 -14.84
CA GLN A 39 0.77 7.53 -13.70
C GLN A 39 -0.16 8.58 -13.07
N ASP A 40 -0.86 9.37 -13.89
CA ASP A 40 -1.77 10.43 -13.42
C ASP A 40 -2.93 9.89 -12.59
N GLN A 41 -3.41 8.69 -12.95
CA GLN A 41 -4.45 8.02 -12.20
C GLN A 41 -3.90 7.47 -10.89
N VAL A 42 -2.72 6.84 -10.91
CA VAL A 42 -2.06 6.28 -9.71
C VAL A 42 -1.73 7.36 -8.68
N GLU A 43 -1.44 8.59 -9.11
CA GLU A 43 -1.13 9.70 -8.20
C GLU A 43 -2.32 10.21 -7.42
N LYS A 44 -3.50 10.24 -8.04
CA LYS A 44 -4.76 10.68 -7.43
C LYS A 44 -5.31 9.68 -6.41
N LEU A 45 -4.90 8.41 -6.49
CA LEU A 45 -5.41 7.34 -5.63
C LEU A 45 -4.95 7.46 -4.16
N GLN A 46 -5.88 7.16 -3.27
CA GLN A 46 -5.62 7.08 -1.83
C GLN A 46 -4.91 5.76 -1.47
N SER A 47 -4.21 5.75 -0.34
CA SER A 47 -3.40 4.60 0.07
C SER A 47 -4.19 3.30 0.28
N ASN A 48 -5.50 3.39 0.55
CA ASN A 48 -6.38 2.22 0.71
C ASN A 48 -6.74 1.63 -0.65
N GLU A 49 -7.02 2.48 -1.64
CA GLU A 49 -7.36 2.09 -3.01
C GLU A 49 -6.17 1.44 -3.71
N LEU A 50 -4.97 2.01 -3.57
CA LEU A 50 -3.72 1.41 -4.08
C LEU A 50 -3.53 -0.03 -3.58
N ARG A 51 -3.86 -0.28 -2.30
CA ARG A 51 -3.76 -1.61 -1.68
C ARG A 51 -4.86 -2.55 -2.15
N ALA A 52 -6.08 -2.04 -2.33
CA ALA A 52 -7.22 -2.81 -2.80
C ALA A 52 -7.01 -3.30 -4.24
N LEU A 53 -6.55 -2.42 -5.13
CA LEU A 53 -6.23 -2.77 -6.52
C LEU A 53 -5.17 -3.88 -6.58
N LEU A 54 -4.07 -3.72 -5.85
CA LEU A 54 -2.99 -4.71 -5.82
C LEU A 54 -3.35 -6.03 -5.13
N ARG A 55 -4.51 -6.15 -4.49
CA ARG A 55 -4.98 -7.41 -3.88
C ARG A 55 -5.28 -8.46 -4.95
N HIS A 56 -5.77 -8.03 -6.12
CA HIS A 56 -6.15 -8.91 -7.22
C HIS A 56 -5.59 -8.39 -8.56
N PRO A 57 -4.27 -8.50 -8.79
CA PRO A 57 -3.62 -7.89 -9.96
C PRO A 57 -4.17 -8.40 -11.30
N LYS A 58 -4.54 -9.68 -11.37
CA LYS A 58 -5.17 -10.27 -12.57
C LYS A 58 -6.51 -9.63 -12.95
N ARG A 59 -7.23 -9.02 -12.01
CA ARG A 59 -8.47 -8.30 -12.32
C ARG A 59 -8.19 -6.96 -12.98
N ILE A 60 -7.07 -6.32 -12.63
CA ILE A 60 -6.63 -5.07 -13.25
C ILE A 60 -6.24 -5.33 -14.69
N THR A 61 -5.42 -6.35 -14.95
CA THR A 61 -5.00 -6.68 -16.31
C THR A 61 -6.19 -6.98 -17.20
N LYS A 62 -7.13 -7.81 -16.73
CA LYS A 62 -8.40 -8.08 -17.45
C LYS A 62 -9.25 -6.83 -17.66
N ALA A 63 -9.37 -5.97 -16.67
CA ALA A 63 -10.13 -4.72 -16.80
C ALA A 63 -9.52 -3.80 -17.85
N LEU A 64 -8.18 -3.73 -17.92
CA LEU A 64 -7.46 -2.97 -18.94
C LEU A 64 -7.63 -3.61 -20.33
N GLU A 65 -7.55 -4.94 -20.44
CA GLU A 65 -7.81 -5.68 -21.69
C GLU A 65 -9.23 -5.47 -22.20
N THR A 66 -10.22 -5.35 -21.32
CA THR A 66 -11.63 -5.14 -21.70
C THR A 66 -11.92 -3.69 -22.11
N GLN A 67 -11.08 -2.74 -21.68
CA GLN A 67 -11.25 -1.31 -21.97
C GLN A 67 -10.57 -0.87 -23.27
N ALA A 68 -9.70 -1.71 -23.84
CA ALA A 68 -9.09 -1.53 -25.16
C ALA A 68 -10.02 -2.04 -26.27
#